data_AF-A0A8T1GU65-F1
#
_entry.id   AF-A0A8T1GU65-F1
#
_cell.length_a   1.000
_cell.length_b   1.000
_cell.length_c   1.000
_cell.angle_alpha   90.00
_cell.angle_beta   90.00
_cell.angle_gamma   90.00
#
_symmetry.space_group_name_H-M   'P 1'
#
loop_
_entity.id
_entity.type
_entity.pdbx_description
1 polymer ?
#
loop_
_entity_poly.entity_id
_entity_poly.type
_entity_poly.pdbx_seq_one_letter_code
_entity_poly.pdbx_strand_id
1 'polypeptide(L)'
;MSLKGFRYKKLLEFNSDRLVYSIDKEEKDIYAKMKANIAGGPSIIFNRYAKRNETKIRGGKVCKKLSDTTLTLYTYGLLVMKMSCGRLTTVEAYDGIIDDIKADKVFGFLECDTRTPGHLKYYFSEMTPIFKNVLIDCTDESVIGKHMLDYNQSRTSNRSKSARKLIGSYFGEKILIYTPLLKWYLSHGMEITKTYCFIKASSHKAFAPFMEAVSMLNEKVMLISLRR
;
A
#
# COMPACT_ATOMS: atom_id res chain seq x y z
N MET A 1 -9.71 34.85 -18.31
CA MET A 1 -8.79 33.71 -18.08
C MET A 1 -9.52 32.42 -18.40
N SER A 2 -8.98 31.55 -19.26
CA SER A 2 -9.63 30.28 -19.62
C SER A 2 -9.61 29.29 -18.44
N LEU A 3 -10.52 28.31 -18.44
CA LEU A 3 -10.56 27.26 -17.40
C LEU A 3 -9.22 26.50 -17.30
N LYS A 4 -8.57 26.23 -18.45
CA LYS A 4 -7.23 25.63 -18.49
C LYS A 4 -6.18 26.53 -17.83
N GLY A 5 -6.20 27.83 -18.13
CA GLY A 5 -5.27 28.80 -17.52
C GLY A 5 -5.47 28.94 -16.01
N PHE A 6 -6.72 28.95 -15.53
CA PHE A 6 -7.02 28.97 -14.09
C PHE A 6 -6.51 27.71 -13.38
N ARG A 7 -6.75 26.52 -13.96
CA ARG A 7 -6.24 25.24 -13.41
C ARG A 7 -4.72 25.21 -13.33
N TYR A 8 -4.04 25.65 -14.38
CA TYR A 8 -2.58 25.70 -14.41
C TYR A 8 -2.03 26.69 -13.39
N LYS A 9 -2.62 27.90 -13.28
CA LYS A 9 -2.24 28.87 -12.26
C LYS A 9 -2.42 28.31 -10.85
N LYS A 10 -3.56 27.67 -10.56
CA LYS A 10 -3.81 27.05 -9.26
C LYS A 10 -2.82 25.93 -8.97
N LEU A 11 -2.48 25.10 -9.96
CA LEU A 11 -1.46 24.07 -9.80
C LEU A 11 -0.09 24.67 -9.42
N LEU A 12 0.32 25.76 -10.07
CA LEU A 12 1.56 26.46 -9.74
C LEU A 12 1.52 27.11 -8.35
N GLU A 13 0.40 27.71 -7.96
CA GLU A 13 0.20 28.28 -6.62
C GLU A 13 0.29 27.18 -5.54
N PHE A 14 -0.40 26.05 -5.74
CA PHE A 14 -0.37 24.89 -4.82
C PHE A 14 0.98 24.19 -4.77
N ASN A 15 1.78 24.27 -5.83
CA ASN A 15 3.11 23.67 -5.92
C ASN A 15 4.24 24.70 -5.85
N SER A 16 3.98 25.86 -5.24
CA SER A 16 4.95 26.96 -5.11
C SER A 16 6.22 26.52 -4.37
N ASP A 17 6.07 25.68 -3.36
CA ASP A 17 7.17 25.04 -2.61
C ASP A 17 7.88 23.92 -3.38
N ARG A 18 7.50 23.68 -4.64
CA ARG A 18 7.99 22.60 -5.51
C ARG A 18 7.96 21.24 -4.81
N LEU A 19 6.89 20.93 -4.08
CA LEU A 19 6.78 19.66 -3.37
C LEU A 19 6.48 18.49 -4.31
N VAL A 20 5.81 18.76 -5.43
CA VAL A 20 5.42 17.78 -6.45
C VAL A 20 6.21 18.04 -7.72
N TYR A 21 7.10 17.11 -8.08
CA TYR A 21 7.81 17.13 -9.34
C TYR A 21 7.16 16.16 -10.34
N SER A 22 7.16 16.57 -11.61
CA SER A 22 6.82 15.64 -12.68
C SER A 22 8.02 14.74 -12.94
N ILE A 23 7.78 13.44 -13.04
CA ILE A 23 8.82 12.47 -13.42
C ILE A 23 9.22 12.74 -14.86
N ASP A 24 10.52 12.90 -15.08
CA ASP A 24 11.11 13.12 -16.40
C ASP A 24 11.90 11.90 -16.90
N LYS A 25 12.65 12.07 -18.00
CA LYS A 25 13.45 11.00 -18.61
C LYS A 25 14.60 10.56 -17.72
N GLU A 26 15.13 11.44 -16.85
CA GLU A 26 16.22 11.13 -15.92
C GLU A 26 15.72 10.22 -14.79
N GLU A 27 14.46 10.36 -14.39
CA GLU A 27 13.82 9.55 -13.34
C GLU A 27 13.07 8.32 -13.89
N LYS A 28 13.27 7.95 -15.17
CA LYS A 28 12.56 6.83 -15.82
C LYS A 28 12.73 5.50 -15.08
N ASP A 29 13.93 5.22 -14.58
CA ASP A 29 14.22 3.98 -13.86
C ASP A 29 13.56 3.95 -12.48
N ILE A 30 13.52 5.10 -11.80
CA ILE A 30 12.79 5.29 -10.54
C ILE A 30 11.30 5.05 -10.77
N TYR A 31 10.74 5.63 -11.83
CA TYR A 31 9.34 5.41 -12.21
C TYR A 31 9.03 3.93 -12.47
N ALA A 32 9.88 3.24 -13.23
CA ALA A 32 9.70 1.83 -13.51
C ALA A 32 9.72 1.00 -12.22
N LYS A 33 10.67 1.27 -11.31
CA LYS A 33 10.77 0.61 -10.00
C LYS A 33 9.54 0.87 -9.12
N MET A 34 9.12 2.13 -8.99
CA MET A 34 7.92 2.50 -8.24
C MET A 34 6.68 1.80 -8.82
N LYS A 35 6.48 1.87 -10.14
CA LYS A 35 5.33 1.26 -10.82
C LYS A 35 5.28 -0.25 -10.64
N ALA A 36 6.42 -0.94 -10.64
CA ALA A 36 6.49 -2.37 -10.41
C ALA A 36 6.10 -2.77 -8.97
N ASN A 37 6.33 -1.87 -8.01
CA ASN A 37 6.09 -2.10 -6.58
C ASN A 37 4.78 -1.50 -6.05
N ILE A 38 4.09 -0.66 -6.84
CA ILE A 38 2.76 -0.18 -6.49
C ILE A 38 1.79 -1.37 -6.47
N ALA A 39 1.27 -1.65 -5.28
CA ALA A 39 0.17 -2.56 -5.05
C ALA A 39 -1.11 -1.77 -4.78
N GLY A 40 -2.25 -2.31 -5.25
CA GLY A 40 -3.56 -1.78 -4.89
C GLY A 40 -3.95 -2.14 -3.45
N GLY A 41 -5.11 -1.64 -3.02
CA GLY A 41 -5.69 -2.02 -1.73
C GLY A 41 -6.02 -3.53 -1.70
N PRO A 42 -5.74 -4.23 -0.59
CA PRO A 42 -6.06 -5.65 -0.49
C PRO A 42 -7.56 -5.85 -0.28
N SER A 43 -8.17 -6.71 -1.12
CA SER A 43 -9.55 -7.18 -0.93
C SER A 43 -9.54 -8.49 -0.14
N ILE A 44 -9.61 -8.40 1.19
CA ILE A 44 -9.48 -9.55 2.09
C ILE A 44 -10.86 -10.09 2.46
N ILE A 45 -11.07 -11.39 2.24
CA ILE A 45 -12.28 -12.12 2.67
C ILE A 45 -11.88 -13.05 3.82
N PHE A 46 -12.20 -12.66 5.06
CA PHE A 46 -11.90 -13.47 6.24
C PHE A 46 -12.84 -14.67 6.40
N ASN A 47 -14.14 -14.45 6.21
CA ASN A 47 -15.16 -15.49 6.26
C ASN A 47 -16.08 -15.32 5.05
N ARG A 48 -16.32 -16.41 4.31
CA ARG A 48 -17.28 -16.42 3.19
C ARG A 48 -18.73 -16.34 3.66
N TYR A 49 -18.98 -16.72 4.91
CA TYR A 49 -20.29 -16.72 5.53
C TYR A 49 -20.19 -16.22 6.97
N ALA A 50 -21.06 -15.27 7.33
CA ALA A 50 -21.18 -14.78 8.70
C ALA A 50 -22.67 -14.69 9.07
N LYS A 51 -23.02 -15.21 10.25
CA LYS A 51 -24.37 -15.20 10.80
C LYS A 51 -24.37 -14.75 12.26
N ARG A 52 -25.30 -13.85 12.55
CA ARG A 52 -25.53 -13.31 13.90
C ARG A 52 -25.83 -14.45 14.87
N ASN A 53 -25.24 -14.38 16.06
CA ASN A 53 -25.35 -15.37 17.15
C ASN A 53 -24.77 -16.76 16.85
N GLU A 54 -24.15 -16.97 15.69
CA GLU A 54 -23.59 -18.28 15.29
C GLU A 54 -22.10 -18.20 14.96
N THR A 55 -21.70 -17.23 14.12
CA THR A 55 -20.30 -17.08 13.73
C THR A 55 -19.46 -16.59 14.90
N LYS A 56 -18.35 -17.28 15.14
CA LYS A 56 -17.35 -16.88 16.14
C LYS A 56 -16.36 -15.89 15.54
N ILE A 57 -16.07 -14.82 16.27
CA ILE A 57 -15.03 -13.83 15.97
C ILE A 57 -13.77 -14.12 16.82
N ARG A 58 -12.72 -13.32 16.64
CA ARG A 58 -11.43 -13.48 17.34
C ARG A 58 -11.63 -13.66 18.86
N GLY A 59 -10.92 -14.64 19.43
CA GLY A 59 -11.05 -15.00 20.84
C GLY A 59 -12.30 -15.82 21.18
N GLY A 60 -12.97 -16.42 20.18
CA GLY A 60 -14.10 -17.33 20.39
C GLY A 60 -15.43 -16.65 20.73
N LYS A 61 -15.47 -15.31 20.72
CA LYS A 61 -16.68 -14.53 21.01
C LYS A 61 -17.71 -14.70 19.89
N VAL A 62 -18.99 -14.65 20.23
CA VAL A 62 -20.07 -14.80 19.24
C VAL A 62 -20.38 -13.45 18.59
N CYS A 63 -20.49 -13.42 17.26
CA CYS A 63 -20.87 -12.23 16.50
C CYS A 63 -22.31 -11.79 16.87
N LYS A 64 -22.47 -10.59 17.43
CA LYS A 64 -23.79 -10.05 17.84
C LYS A 64 -24.43 -9.12 16.82
N LYS A 65 -23.63 -8.51 15.96
CA LYS A 65 -24.07 -7.57 14.92
C LYS A 65 -23.09 -7.63 13.76
N LEU A 66 -23.64 -7.60 12.54
CA LEU A 66 -22.91 -7.35 11.31
C LEU A 66 -23.21 -5.92 10.90
N SER A 67 -22.16 -5.16 10.58
CA SER A 67 -22.27 -3.78 10.14
C SER A 67 -21.19 -3.51 9.13
N ASP A 68 -21.57 -2.88 8.03
CA ASP A 68 -20.63 -2.43 7.03
C ASP A 68 -20.20 -0.99 7.37
N THR A 69 -18.93 -0.69 7.17
CA THR A 69 -18.40 0.67 7.35
C THR A 69 -17.49 0.97 6.18
N THR A 70 -17.77 2.07 5.49
CA THR A 70 -16.92 2.60 4.43
C THR A 70 -16.17 3.81 4.96
N LEU A 71 -14.85 3.81 4.81
CA LEU A 71 -13.98 4.92 5.21
C LEU A 71 -13.22 5.41 3.97
N THR A 72 -13.09 6.73 3.83
CA THR A 72 -12.26 7.36 2.80
C THR A 72 -10.78 7.29 3.20
N LEU A 73 -10.21 6.09 3.20
CA LEU A 73 -8.85 5.81 3.67
C LEU A 73 -7.76 6.59 2.91
N TYR A 74 -7.91 6.74 1.59
CA TYR A 74 -6.97 7.52 0.79
C TYR A 74 -6.97 9.00 1.19
N THR A 75 -8.16 9.58 1.41
CA THR A 75 -8.33 10.96 1.89
C THR A 75 -7.62 11.15 3.24
N TYR A 76 -7.84 10.22 4.18
CA TYR A 76 -7.16 10.23 5.47
C TYR A 76 -5.63 10.10 5.32
N GLY A 77 -5.17 9.22 4.42
CA GLY A 77 -3.76 9.07 4.10
C GLY A 77 -3.13 10.38 3.61
N LEU A 78 -3.80 11.09 2.69
CA LEU A 78 -3.34 12.38 2.14
C LEU A 78 -3.26 13.50 3.21
N LEU A 79 -4.06 13.41 4.28
CA LEU A 79 -4.04 14.34 5.42
C LEU A 79 -2.93 14.02 6.43
N VAL A 80 -2.79 12.75 6.78
CA VAL A 80 -2.03 12.35 7.97
C VAL A 80 -0.64 11.84 7.62
N MET A 81 -0.47 11.19 6.47
CA MET A 81 0.79 10.57 6.11
C MET A 81 1.74 11.60 5.48
N LYS A 82 3.01 11.51 5.88
CA LYS A 82 4.11 12.12 5.12
C LYS A 82 4.16 11.45 3.74
N MET A 83 4.41 12.23 2.69
CA MET A 83 4.54 11.75 1.32
C MET A 83 5.96 12.00 0.81
N SER A 84 6.36 11.19 -0.17
CA SER A 84 7.57 11.42 -0.97
C SER A 84 7.37 12.62 -1.89
N CYS A 85 8.04 13.70 -1.54
CA CYS A 85 8.04 14.99 -2.22
C CYS A 85 9.45 15.32 -2.71
N GLY A 86 9.56 16.36 -3.53
CA GLY A 86 10.84 16.77 -4.11
C GLY A 86 11.27 15.88 -5.28
N ARG A 87 12.47 16.14 -5.80
CA ARG A 87 13.08 15.33 -6.85
C ARG A 87 13.62 14.03 -6.26
N LEU A 88 13.33 12.91 -6.91
CA LEU A 88 13.72 11.60 -6.41
C LEU A 88 15.14 11.28 -6.89
N THR A 89 15.95 10.75 -5.99
CA THR A 89 17.34 10.36 -6.32
C THR A 89 17.60 8.95 -5.84
N THR A 90 18.23 8.14 -6.68
CA THR A 90 18.69 6.80 -6.30
C THR A 90 20.08 6.90 -5.73
N VAL A 91 20.29 6.30 -4.56
CA VAL A 91 21.60 6.11 -3.95
C VAL A 91 21.79 4.62 -3.66
N GLU A 92 23.04 4.17 -3.61
CA GLU A 92 23.34 2.80 -3.17
C GLU A 92 22.97 2.63 -1.69
N ALA A 93 22.52 1.43 -1.33
CA ALA A 93 22.30 1.10 0.08
C ALA A 93 23.67 0.99 0.76
N TYR A 94 23.81 1.67 1.91
CA TYR A 94 25.04 1.70 2.70
C TYR A 94 24.84 1.06 4.06
N ASP A 95 25.94 0.65 4.69
CA ASP A 95 25.93 0.07 6.03
C ASP A 95 25.40 1.08 7.05
N GLY A 96 24.35 0.71 7.79
CA GLY A 96 23.68 1.61 8.75
C GLY A 96 22.45 2.34 8.21
N ILE A 97 22.09 2.18 6.93
CA ILE A 97 20.87 2.78 6.37
C ILE A 97 19.60 2.41 7.15
N ILE A 98 19.55 1.18 7.68
CA ILE A 98 18.43 0.70 8.51
C ILE A 98 18.32 1.51 9.79
N ASP A 99 19.44 1.85 10.43
CA ASP A 99 19.44 2.60 11.67
C ASP A 99 19.13 4.07 11.43
N ASP A 100 19.58 4.63 10.31
CA ASP A 100 19.17 5.97 9.86
C ASP A 100 17.67 6.05 9.55
N ILE A 101 17.07 4.98 9.00
CA ILE A 101 15.61 4.88 8.82
C ILE A 101 14.90 4.83 10.17
N LYS A 102 15.38 4.01 11.12
CA LYS A 102 14.80 3.93 12.48
C LYS A 102 14.88 5.28 13.20
N ALA A 103 15.98 6.01 13.02
CA ALA A 103 16.23 7.33 13.60
C ALA A 103 15.56 8.49 12.82
N ASP A 104 14.75 8.20 11.79
CA ASP A 104 14.09 9.21 10.93
C ASP A 104 15.06 10.20 10.24
N LYS A 105 16.34 9.85 10.06
CA LYS A 105 17.34 10.70 9.40
C LYS A 105 17.22 10.69 7.89
N VAL A 106 16.76 9.57 7.32
CA VAL A 106 16.53 9.40 5.89
C VAL A 106 15.06 9.07 5.62
N PHE A 107 14.58 9.51 4.46
CA PHE A 107 13.20 9.35 4.05
C PHE A 107 13.11 9.01 2.57
N GLY A 108 12.16 8.15 2.22
CA GLY A 108 12.00 7.62 0.88
C GLY A 108 11.65 6.14 0.89
N PHE A 109 12.31 5.37 0.04
CA PHE A 109 12.00 3.96 -0.17
C PHE A 109 13.27 3.11 -0.25
N LEU A 110 13.26 1.97 0.44
CA LEU A 110 14.36 1.01 0.42
C LEU A 110 13.99 -0.20 -0.42
N GLU A 111 14.81 -0.54 -1.41
CA GLU A 111 14.71 -1.81 -2.14
C GLU A 111 15.46 -2.89 -1.34
N CYS A 112 14.71 -3.88 -0.84
CA CYS A 112 15.24 -4.90 0.03
C CYS A 112 14.50 -6.24 -0.08
N ASP A 113 15.19 -7.28 0.38
CA ASP A 113 14.61 -8.58 0.65
C ASP A 113 14.17 -8.62 2.12
N THR A 114 12.93 -9.06 2.35
CA THR A 114 12.34 -9.10 3.69
C THR A 114 11.72 -10.45 3.98
N ARG A 115 11.76 -10.85 5.25
CA ARG A 115 11.16 -12.08 5.74
C ARG A 115 10.45 -11.83 7.06
N THR A 116 9.29 -12.47 7.21
CA THR A 116 8.60 -12.60 8.48
C THR A 116 9.12 -13.85 9.22
N PRO A 117 9.72 -13.69 10.41
CA PRO A 117 10.15 -14.82 11.24
C PRO A 117 9.01 -15.78 11.56
N GLY A 118 9.35 -17.05 11.79
CA GLY A 118 8.36 -18.11 12.04
C GLY A 118 7.42 -17.81 13.21
N HIS A 119 7.96 -17.27 14.30
CA HIS A 119 7.20 -16.94 15.51
C HIS A 119 6.19 -15.78 15.31
N LEU A 120 6.38 -14.94 14.29
CA LEU A 120 5.48 -13.82 13.96
C LEU A 120 4.42 -14.18 12.92
N LYS A 121 4.52 -15.35 12.27
CA LYS A 121 3.52 -15.77 11.28
C LYS A 121 2.11 -15.88 11.87
N TYR A 122 1.99 -16.27 13.13
CA TYR A 122 0.71 -16.30 13.82
C TYR A 122 0.12 -14.88 14.00
N TYR A 123 0.94 -13.90 14.36
CA TYR A 123 0.51 -12.51 14.49
C TYR A 123 0.03 -11.93 13.14
N PHE A 124 0.76 -12.22 12.06
CA PHE A 124 0.44 -11.77 10.70
C PHE A 124 -0.47 -12.73 9.92
N SER A 125 -1.10 -13.72 10.57
CA SER A 125 -1.88 -14.73 9.85
C SER A 125 -3.15 -14.18 9.22
N GLU A 126 -3.75 -13.16 9.84
CA GLU A 126 -4.92 -12.47 9.31
C GLU A 126 -4.57 -11.61 8.09
N MET A 127 -3.43 -10.94 8.13
CA MET A 127 -2.97 -10.09 7.05
C MET A 127 -1.44 -10.16 6.96
N THR A 128 -0.97 -10.84 5.91
CA THR A 128 0.47 -10.93 5.64
C THR A 128 1.04 -9.53 5.36
N PRO A 129 2.27 -9.22 5.79
CA PRO A 129 2.80 -7.86 5.72
C PRO A 129 3.18 -7.43 4.30
N ILE A 130 3.52 -8.37 3.42
CA ILE A 130 3.99 -8.04 2.07
C ILE A 130 2.89 -8.32 1.06
N PHE A 131 2.51 -7.27 0.32
CA PHE A 131 1.63 -7.38 -0.85
C PHE A 131 2.44 -7.18 -2.12
N LYS A 132 2.41 -8.15 -3.03
CA LYS A 132 3.16 -8.10 -4.28
C LYS A 132 2.35 -8.62 -5.45
N ASN A 133 2.54 -8.01 -6.60
CA ASN A 133 1.98 -8.51 -7.86
C ASN A 133 2.95 -9.56 -8.42
N VAL A 134 2.48 -10.79 -8.57
CA VAL A 134 3.25 -11.90 -9.16
C VAL A 134 2.47 -12.56 -10.28
N LEU A 135 3.19 -13.17 -11.22
CA LEU A 135 2.55 -14.02 -12.22
C LEU A 135 2.22 -15.33 -11.51
N ILE A 136 0.93 -15.63 -11.40
CA ILE A 136 0.47 -16.90 -10.84
C ILE A 136 0.12 -17.80 -12.01
N ASP A 137 0.84 -18.92 -12.13
CA ASP A 137 0.41 -19.98 -13.02
C ASP A 137 -0.72 -20.78 -12.38
N CYS A 138 -1.89 -20.77 -13.02
CA CYS A 138 -3.08 -21.46 -12.52
C CYS A 138 -3.15 -22.92 -13.01
N THR A 139 -2.12 -23.41 -13.71
CA THR A 139 -1.97 -24.81 -14.11
C THR A 139 -0.96 -25.58 -13.28
N ASP A 140 -0.17 -24.91 -12.43
CA ASP A 140 0.83 -25.52 -11.58
C ASP A 140 0.27 -25.83 -10.18
N GLU A 141 0.26 -27.11 -9.81
CA GLU A 141 -0.21 -27.57 -8.49
C GLU A 141 0.56 -26.95 -7.34
N SER A 142 1.87 -26.73 -7.51
CA SER A 142 2.73 -26.17 -6.45
C SER A 142 2.39 -24.72 -6.11
N VAL A 143 1.74 -24.01 -7.03
CA VAL A 143 1.41 -22.58 -6.90
C VAL A 143 0.01 -22.36 -6.33
N ILE A 144 -1.01 -23.07 -6.87
CA ILE A 144 -2.41 -22.86 -6.45
C ILE A 144 -2.94 -23.93 -5.50
N GLY A 145 -2.20 -25.03 -5.33
CA GLY A 145 -2.60 -26.18 -4.53
C GLY A 145 -3.60 -27.08 -5.25
N LYS A 146 -3.59 -28.37 -4.87
CA LYS A 146 -4.40 -29.43 -5.47
C LYS A 146 -5.89 -29.07 -5.60
N HIS A 147 -6.52 -28.62 -4.53
CA HIS A 147 -7.96 -28.29 -4.54
C HIS A 147 -8.31 -27.21 -5.58
N MET A 148 -7.51 -26.15 -5.69
CA MET A 148 -7.79 -25.10 -6.68
C MET A 148 -7.45 -25.54 -8.09
N LEU A 149 -6.46 -26.43 -8.26
CA LEU A 149 -6.14 -27.04 -9.54
C LEU A 149 -7.29 -27.90 -10.04
N ASP A 150 -7.81 -28.80 -9.20
CA ASP A 150 -8.97 -29.66 -9.52
C ASP A 150 -10.20 -28.81 -9.87
N TYR A 151 -10.47 -27.78 -9.08
CA TYR A 151 -11.54 -26.82 -9.37
C TYR A 151 -11.32 -26.05 -10.67
N ASN A 152 -10.08 -25.68 -11.00
CA ASN A 152 -9.79 -25.01 -12.25
C ASN A 152 -10.01 -25.95 -13.45
N GLN A 153 -9.55 -27.21 -13.33
CA GLN A 153 -9.73 -28.25 -14.35
C GLN A 153 -11.20 -28.57 -14.62
N SER A 154 -12.05 -28.59 -13.58
CA SER A 154 -13.48 -28.87 -13.72
C SER A 154 -14.24 -27.81 -14.54
N ARG A 155 -13.68 -26.60 -14.69
CA ARG A 155 -14.31 -25.49 -15.44
C ARG A 155 -14.17 -25.60 -16.95
N THR A 156 -13.56 -26.68 -17.47
CA THR A 156 -13.42 -27.01 -18.91
C THR A 156 -13.01 -25.80 -19.78
N SER A 157 -13.95 -25.13 -20.45
CA SER A 157 -13.70 -23.97 -21.32
C SER A 157 -13.43 -22.66 -20.57
N ASN A 158 -13.89 -22.53 -19.32
CA ASN A 158 -13.72 -21.36 -18.46
C ASN A 158 -12.58 -21.52 -17.44
N ARG A 159 -11.51 -22.20 -17.88
CA ARG A 159 -10.27 -22.37 -17.13
C ARG A 159 -9.57 -21.03 -16.92
N SER A 160 -9.17 -20.77 -15.67
CA SER A 160 -8.31 -19.65 -15.33
C SER A 160 -6.92 -19.88 -15.92
N LYS A 161 -6.47 -18.92 -16.73
CA LYS A 161 -5.12 -18.89 -17.29
C LYS A 161 -4.16 -18.20 -16.32
N SER A 162 -2.86 -18.39 -16.56
CA SER A 162 -1.81 -17.69 -15.83
C SER A 162 -2.03 -16.17 -15.94
N ALA A 163 -2.00 -15.48 -14.80
CA ALA A 163 -2.32 -14.07 -14.74
C ALA A 163 -1.53 -13.37 -13.63
N ARG A 164 -1.27 -12.08 -13.81
CA ARG A 164 -0.70 -11.23 -12.75
C ARG A 164 -1.75 -10.98 -11.69
N LYS A 165 -1.47 -11.41 -10.46
CA LYS A 165 -2.38 -11.28 -9.32
C LYS A 165 -1.64 -10.66 -8.14
N LEU A 166 -2.38 -9.87 -7.36
CA LEU A 166 -1.92 -9.37 -6.08
C LEU A 166 -1.99 -10.50 -5.05
N ILE A 167 -0.88 -10.80 -4.39
CA ILE A 167 -0.82 -11.78 -3.31
C ILE A 167 -0.30 -11.16 -2.03
N GLY A 168 -0.78 -11.72 -0.92
CA GLY A 168 -0.15 -11.57 0.39
C GLY A 168 0.97 -12.60 0.58
N SER A 169 2.08 -12.19 1.18
CA SER A 169 3.26 -13.03 1.40
C SER A 169 3.96 -12.70 2.71
N TYR A 170 4.60 -13.70 3.32
CA TYR A 170 5.49 -13.52 4.48
C TYR A 170 6.91 -13.14 4.09
N PHE A 171 7.22 -13.16 2.79
CA PHE A 171 8.54 -12.81 2.27
C PHE A 171 8.42 -11.96 0.99
N GLY A 172 9.41 -11.10 0.81
CA GLY A 172 9.54 -10.24 -0.35
C GLY A 172 10.97 -10.25 -0.85
N GLU A 173 11.14 -10.33 -2.17
CA GLU A 173 12.44 -10.21 -2.82
C GLU A 173 12.43 -8.99 -3.72
N LYS A 174 13.48 -8.16 -3.62
CA LYS A 174 13.62 -6.89 -4.35
C LYS A 174 12.37 -6.02 -4.28
N ILE A 175 11.80 -5.91 -3.08
CA ILE A 175 10.60 -5.10 -2.85
C ILE A 175 11.03 -3.71 -2.40
N LEU A 176 10.38 -2.72 -2.99
CA LEU A 176 10.55 -1.33 -2.63
C LEU A 176 9.58 -0.95 -1.50
N ILE A 177 10.09 -0.75 -0.29
CA ILE A 177 9.27 -0.49 0.91
C ILE A 177 9.46 0.96 1.35
N TYR A 178 8.33 1.63 1.59
CA TYR A 178 8.28 2.99 2.12
C TYR A 178 8.82 3.05 3.56
N THR A 179 9.69 4.03 3.83
CA THR A 179 10.47 4.13 5.08
C THR A 179 9.64 4.09 6.37
N PRO A 180 8.54 4.85 6.56
CA PRO A 180 7.66 4.70 7.74
C PRO A 180 7.06 3.31 7.92
N LEU A 181 6.67 2.66 6.81
CA LEU A 181 6.15 1.29 6.86
C LEU A 181 7.25 0.30 7.24
N LEU A 182 8.44 0.47 6.66
CA LEU A 182 9.60 -0.37 6.98
C LEU A 182 10.00 -0.22 8.45
N LYS A 183 10.01 1.00 8.98
CA LYS A 183 10.26 1.28 10.40
C LYS A 183 9.27 0.54 11.29
N TRP A 184 7.98 0.55 10.92
CA TRP A 184 6.94 -0.20 11.63
C TRP A 184 7.19 -1.72 11.53
N TYR A 185 7.58 -2.24 10.36
CA TYR A 185 7.91 -3.67 10.21
C TYR A 185 9.10 -4.10 11.06
N LEU A 186 10.16 -3.29 11.08
CA LEU A 186 11.34 -3.53 11.91
C LEU A 186 11.01 -3.50 13.40
N SER A 187 10.13 -2.59 13.85
CA SER A 187 9.71 -2.54 15.26
C SER A 187 8.87 -3.75 15.68
N HIS A 188 8.24 -4.44 14.71
CA HIS A 188 7.48 -5.67 14.92
C HIS A 188 8.30 -6.94 14.67
N GLY A 189 9.63 -6.81 14.51
CA GLY A 189 10.53 -7.96 14.39
C GLY A 189 10.61 -8.56 12.99
N MET A 190 10.18 -7.87 11.93
CA MET A 190 10.50 -8.31 10.57
C MET A 190 11.99 -8.16 10.29
N GLU A 191 12.53 -9.10 9.52
CA GLU A 191 13.94 -9.16 9.19
C GLU A 191 14.18 -8.71 7.75
N ILE A 192 15.23 -7.90 7.55
CA ILE A 192 15.77 -7.55 6.24
C ILE A 192 16.97 -8.46 5.99
N THR A 193 16.94 -9.24 4.92
CA THR A 193 18.02 -10.18 4.59
C THR A 193 19.04 -9.56 3.64
N LYS A 194 18.61 -8.65 2.77
CA LYS A 194 19.47 -7.98 1.80
C LYS A 194 18.93 -6.61 1.43
N THR A 195 19.82 -5.65 1.20
CA THR A 195 19.51 -4.31 0.69
C THR A 195 20.15 -4.10 -0.67
N TYR A 196 19.52 -3.30 -1.54
CA TYR A 196 20.00 -3.04 -2.90
C TYR A 196 20.26 -1.56 -3.13
N CYS A 197 19.20 -0.76 -3.24
CA CYS A 197 19.29 0.68 -3.41
C CYS A 197 18.25 1.40 -2.57
N PHE A 198 18.46 2.70 -2.41
CA PHE A 198 17.55 3.58 -1.70
C PHE A 198 17.13 4.72 -2.61
N ILE A 199 15.82 4.95 -2.72
CA ILE A 199 15.26 6.10 -3.41
C ILE A 199 14.99 7.16 -2.36
N LYS A 200 15.86 8.17 -2.31
CA LYS A 200 15.75 9.29 -1.38
C LYS A 200 14.68 10.27 -1.85
N ALA A 201 13.86 10.71 -0.91
CA ALA A 201 12.80 11.69 -1.12
C ALA A 201 12.79 12.72 0.02
N SER A 202 12.15 13.87 -0.22
CA SER A 202 11.79 14.81 0.84
C SER A 202 10.46 14.41 1.47
N SER A 203 10.29 14.71 2.76
CA SER A 203 9.11 14.32 3.52
C SER A 203 8.18 15.50 3.71
N HIS A 204 6.97 15.47 3.14
CA HIS A 204 5.99 16.54 3.33
C HIS A 204 4.54 16.05 3.29
N LYS A 205 3.62 16.80 3.90
CA LYS A 205 2.16 16.60 3.77
C LYS A 205 1.59 17.51 2.68
N ALA A 206 2.02 17.29 1.43
CA ALA A 206 1.75 18.21 0.32
C ALA A 206 0.26 18.48 0.06
N PHE A 207 -0.62 17.52 0.35
CA PHE A 207 -2.06 17.64 0.09
C PHE A 207 -2.91 17.97 1.32
N ALA A 208 -2.31 18.10 2.52
CA ALA A 208 -3.08 18.36 3.74
C ALA A 208 -3.97 19.62 3.63
N PRO A 209 -3.48 20.80 3.17
CA PRO A 209 -4.32 21.99 3.05
C PRO A 209 -5.49 21.81 2.08
N PHE A 210 -5.26 21.10 0.97
CA PHE A 210 -6.31 20.79 -0.01
C PHE A 210 -7.36 19.85 0.59
N MET A 211 -6.92 18.81 1.29
CA MET A 211 -7.83 17.82 1.87
C MET A 211 -8.63 18.39 3.06
N GLU A 212 -8.06 19.29 3.85
CA GLU A 212 -8.78 20.05 4.89
C GLU A 212 -9.90 20.87 4.28
N ALA A 213 -9.61 21.62 3.19
CA ALA A 213 -10.61 22.40 2.49
C ALA A 213 -11.75 21.53 1.93
N VAL A 214 -11.44 20.39 1.31
CA VAL A 214 -12.44 19.43 0.82
C VAL A 214 -13.27 18.84 1.95
N SER A 215 -12.64 18.51 3.08
CA SER A 215 -13.32 17.94 4.24
C SER A 215 -14.32 18.93 4.86
N MET A 216 -13.93 20.19 5.01
CA MET A 216 -14.82 21.27 5.47
C MET A 216 -16.00 21.52 4.54
N LEU A 217 -15.80 21.41 3.22
CA LEU A 217 -16.87 21.55 2.24
C LEU A 217 -17.89 20.40 2.35
N ASN A 218 -17.41 19.16 2.50
CA ASN A 218 -18.28 18.00 2.67
C ASN A 218 -19.14 18.10 3.95
N GLU A 219 -18.57 18.58 5.05
CA GLU A 219 -19.31 18.81 6.29
C GLU A 219 -20.44 19.83 6.09
N LYS A 220 -20.16 20.96 5.43
CA LYS A 220 -21.18 21.97 5.11
C LYS A 220 -22.28 21.43 4.22
N VAL A 221 -21.95 20.63 3.21
CA VAL A 221 -22.94 19.99 2.32
C VAL A 221 -23.82 19.00 3.08
N MET A 222 -23.24 18.18 3.98
CA MET A 222 -24.00 17.29 4.86
C MET A 222 -24.96 18.05 5.77
N LEU A 223 -24.49 19.13 6.40
CA LEU A 223 -25.32 19.96 7.29
C LEU A 223 -26.47 20.65 6.55
N ILE A 224 -26.27 21.03 5.29
CA ILE A 224 -27.34 21.58 4.44
C ILE A 224 -28.35 20.48 4.06
N SER A 225 -27.88 19.26 3.78
CA SER A 225 -28.74 18.12 3.45
C SER A 225 -29.55 17.60 4.64
N LEU A 226 -29.08 17.78 5.87
CA LEU A 226 -29.77 17.37 7.10
C LEU A 226 -30.77 18.43 7.60
N ARG A 227 -30.76 19.65 7.03
CA ARG A 227 -31.67 20.75 7.35
C ARG A 227 -32.85 20.88 6.38
N ARG A 228 -33.05 19.90 5.49
CA ARG A 228 -34.25 19.70 4.67
C ARG A 228 -34.97 18.45 5.14
#